data_AF-A0A2J6WHD4-F1
#
_entry.id   AF-A0A2J6WHD4-F1
#
_cell.length_a   1.000
_cell.length_b   1.000
_cell.length_c   1.000
_cell.angle_alpha   90.00
_cell.angle_beta   90.00
_cell.angle_gamma   90.00
#
_symmetry.space_group_name_H-M   'P 1'
#
loop_
_entity.id
_entity.type
_entity.pdbx_description
1 polymer ?
#
loop_
_entity_poly.entity_id
_entity_poly.type
_entity_poly.pdbx_seq_one_letter_code
_entity_poly.pdbx_strand_id
1 'polypeptide(L)'
;DAFVENFRSGRFKYGASTISQQVIKNVYLSPTKNPLRKIKEAILTYRMEQVVSKKRILEIYLNIIEMGDGIFGVQEAAKYYFGKPASALTVNEAAKLAAILPNPIKYHPNSDQKFVTNRTRIIASRIAKIESYKK
;
A
#
# COMPACT_ATOMS: atom_id res chain seq x y z
N ASP A 1 -2.95 -5.94 16.16
CA ASP A 1 -3.53 -5.72 14.82
C ASP A 1 -4.40 -4.48 14.76
N ALA A 2 -4.28 -3.71 13.68
CA ALA A 2 -5.04 -2.48 13.43
C ALA A 2 -6.57 -2.66 13.56
N PHE A 3 -7.07 -3.87 13.35
CA PHE A 3 -8.47 -4.24 13.60
C PHE A 3 -8.85 -4.08 15.08
N VAL A 4 -8.03 -4.60 16.00
CA VAL A 4 -8.27 -4.54 17.45
C VAL A 4 -8.17 -3.10 17.98
N GLU A 5 -7.22 -2.31 17.47
CA GLU A 5 -7.12 -0.89 17.84
C GLU A 5 -8.28 -0.04 17.29
N ASN A 6 -8.73 -0.29 16.06
CA ASN A 6 -9.90 0.39 15.50
C ASN A 6 -11.18 0.04 16.28
N PHE A 7 -11.35 -1.22 16.68
CA PHE A 7 -12.48 -1.67 17.50
C PHE A 7 -12.48 -1.03 18.89
N ARG A 8 -11.31 -0.95 19.54
CA ARG A 8 -11.16 -0.33 20.87
C ARG A 8 -11.33 1.19 20.86
N SER A 9 -10.97 1.86 19.77
CA SER A 9 -11.01 3.33 19.68
C SER A 9 -12.29 3.89 19.07
N GLY A 10 -13.23 3.05 18.62
CA GLY A 10 -14.49 3.46 18.00
C GLY A 10 -14.32 4.25 16.70
N ARG A 11 -13.09 4.35 16.18
CA ARG A 11 -12.72 5.11 14.98
C ARG A 11 -11.94 4.20 14.05
N PHE A 12 -12.39 4.05 12.82
CA PHE A 12 -11.64 3.38 11.75
C PHE A 12 -10.46 4.28 11.32
N LYS A 13 -9.43 4.38 12.16
CA LYS A 13 -8.30 5.30 12.00
C LYS A 13 -7.22 4.75 11.05
N TYR A 14 -7.17 3.43 10.89
CA TYR A 14 -6.22 2.73 10.01
C TYR A 14 -6.93 1.74 9.08
N GLY A 15 -6.38 1.54 7.88
CA GLY A 15 -6.82 0.44 7.03
C GLY A 15 -6.56 -0.88 7.76
N ALA A 16 -7.63 -1.64 8.04
CA ALA A 16 -7.53 -2.87 8.83
C ALA A 16 -6.85 -4.03 8.07
N SER A 17 -6.61 -3.88 6.76
CA SER A 17 -6.09 -4.97 5.92
C SER A 17 -4.56 -4.95 5.79
N THR A 18 -3.94 -6.10 5.99
CA THR A 18 -2.49 -6.31 5.79
C THR A 18 -2.12 -6.28 4.31
N ILE A 19 -0.82 -6.19 4.00
CA ILE A 19 -0.32 -6.28 2.61
C ILE A 19 -0.70 -7.62 1.98
N SER A 20 -0.58 -8.73 2.72
CA SER A 20 -0.98 -10.06 2.25
C SER A 20 -2.46 -10.12 1.90
N GLN A 21 -3.33 -9.54 2.74
CA GLN A 21 -4.76 -9.46 2.44
C GLN A 21 -5.03 -8.59 1.21
N GLN A 22 -4.25 -7.52 1.00
CA GLN A 22 -4.37 -6.69 -0.19
C GLN A 22 -3.92 -7.42 -1.46
N VAL A 23 -2.87 -8.26 -1.40
CA VAL A 23 -2.48 -9.12 -2.54
C VAL A 23 -3.64 -10.01 -2.95
N ILE A 24 -4.22 -10.75 -1.99
CA ILE A 24 -5.39 -11.60 -2.24
C ILE A 24 -6.52 -10.76 -2.82
N LYS A 25 -6.89 -9.65 -2.19
CA LYS A 25 -7.97 -8.77 -2.68
C LYS A 25 -7.73 -8.31 -4.14
N ASN A 26 -6.51 -7.91 -4.48
CA ASN A 26 -6.17 -7.39 -5.81
C ASN A 26 -6.11 -8.49 -6.88
N VAL A 27 -5.67 -9.71 -6.53
CA VAL A 27 -5.66 -10.85 -7.46
C VAL A 27 -7.08 -11.31 -7.77
N TYR A 28 -7.98 -11.29 -6.79
CA TYR A 28 -9.33 -11.82 -6.99
C TYR A 28 -10.29 -10.89 -7.74
N LEU A 29 -9.93 -9.61 -7.99
CA LEU A 29 -10.65 -8.53 -8.73
C LEU A 29 -12.19 -8.42 -8.59
N SER A 30 -12.83 -9.25 -7.77
CA SER A 30 -14.28 -9.36 -7.65
C SER A 30 -14.78 -8.26 -6.70
N PRO A 31 -15.57 -7.28 -7.20
CA PRO A 31 -15.98 -6.11 -6.43
C PRO A 31 -17.12 -6.40 -5.42
N THR A 32 -17.46 -7.66 -5.18
CA THR A 32 -18.63 -8.03 -4.37
C THR A 32 -18.42 -7.73 -2.89
N LYS A 33 -19.17 -6.80 -2.31
CA LYS A 33 -19.18 -6.51 -0.86
C LYS A 33 -19.93 -7.59 -0.08
N ASN A 34 -19.47 -8.84 -0.15
CA ASN A 34 -20.06 -9.98 0.53
C ASN A 34 -19.21 -10.38 1.75
N PRO A 35 -19.76 -10.49 2.97
CA PRO A 35 -19.05 -10.99 4.16
C PRO A 35 -18.38 -12.36 3.93
N LEU A 36 -19.00 -13.24 3.15
CA LEU A 36 -18.42 -14.53 2.76
C LEU A 36 -17.14 -14.36 1.94
N ARG A 37 -17.05 -13.30 1.11
CA ARG A 37 -15.81 -12.95 0.40
C ARG A 37 -14.70 -12.60 1.40
N LYS A 38 -15.03 -11.89 2.49
CA LYS A 38 -14.03 -11.51 3.49
C LYS A 38 -13.48 -12.71 4.26
N ILE A 39 -14.31 -13.70 4.54
CA ILE A 39 -13.87 -14.98 5.12
C ILE A 39 -12.96 -15.73 4.14
N LYS A 40 -13.36 -15.82 2.86
CA LYS A 40 -12.52 -16.41 1.81
C LYS A 40 -11.16 -15.71 1.69
N GLU A 41 -11.14 -14.38 1.70
CA GLU A 41 -9.88 -13.60 1.71
C GLU A 41 -8.98 -13.99 2.89
N ALA A 42 -9.54 -14.15 4.09
CA ALA A 42 -8.78 -14.52 5.27
C ALA A 42 -8.17 -15.93 5.15
N ILE A 43 -8.96 -16.91 4.71
CA ILE A 43 -8.49 -18.29 4.50
C ILE A 43 -7.39 -18.34 3.43
N LEU A 44 -7.59 -17.63 2.31
CA LEU A 44 -6.62 -17.59 1.22
C LEU A 44 -5.35 -16.83 1.60
N THR A 45 -5.47 -15.76 2.39
CA THR A 45 -4.32 -15.06 2.94
C THR A 45 -3.51 -15.99 3.82
N TYR A 46 -4.16 -16.70 4.76
CA TYR A 46 -3.49 -17.64 5.64
C TYR A 46 -2.74 -18.72 4.85
N ARG A 47 -3.40 -19.35 3.87
CA ARG A 47 -2.79 -20.36 2.99
C ARG A 47 -1.61 -19.82 2.20
N MET A 48 -1.73 -18.63 1.61
CA MET A 48 -0.65 -17.98 0.87
C MET A 48 0.57 -17.75 1.77
N GLU A 49 0.37 -17.27 3.00
CA GLU A 49 1.47 -17.01 3.93
C GLU A 49 2.21 -18.26 4.40
N GLN A 50 1.62 -19.46 4.28
CA GLN A 50 2.31 -20.73 4.56
C GLN A 50 3.30 -21.13 3.46
N VAL A 51 3.09 -20.69 2.23
CA VAL A 51 3.86 -21.15 1.05
C VAL A 51 4.61 -20.04 0.31
N VAL A 52 4.30 -18.77 0.60
CA VAL A 52 4.95 -17.60 -0.01
C VAL A 52 5.61 -16.75 1.07
N SER A 53 6.89 -16.46 0.89
CA SER A 53 7.65 -15.62 1.83
C SER A 53 7.12 -14.19 1.89
N LYS A 54 7.27 -13.51 3.04
CA LYS A 54 6.84 -12.11 3.21
C LYS A 54 7.50 -11.17 2.20
N LYS A 55 8.76 -11.43 1.82
CA LYS A 55 9.48 -10.67 0.78
C LYS A 55 8.79 -10.82 -0.58
N ARG A 56 8.42 -12.06 -0.95
CA ARG A 56 7.74 -12.33 -2.22
C ARG A 56 6.31 -11.79 -2.24
N ILE A 57 5.59 -11.84 -1.12
CA ILE A 57 4.26 -11.20 -0.99
C ILE A 57 4.35 -9.70 -1.21
N LEU A 58 5.34 -9.04 -0.59
CA LEU A 58 5.56 -7.60 -0.80
C LEU A 58 5.92 -7.29 -2.25
N GLU A 59 6.78 -8.09 -2.87
CA GLU A 59 7.14 -7.93 -4.28
C GLU A 59 5.90 -8.04 -5.19
N ILE A 60 5.07 -9.08 -5.00
CA ILE A 60 3.83 -9.24 -5.76
C ILE A 60 2.93 -8.03 -5.55
N TYR A 61 2.73 -7.61 -4.29
CA TYR A 61 1.94 -6.42 -3.97
C TYR A 61 2.41 -5.20 -4.75
N LEU A 62 3.71 -4.88 -4.70
CA LEU A 62 4.28 -3.72 -5.35
C LEU A 62 4.19 -3.78 -6.88
N ASN A 63 4.02 -4.96 -7.48
CA ASN A 63 3.86 -5.10 -8.93
C ASN A 63 2.40 -5.02 -9.41
N ILE A 64 1.42 -5.33 -8.55
CA ILE A 64 0.01 -5.41 -8.97
C ILE A 64 -0.87 -4.28 -8.43
N ILE A 65 -0.35 -3.43 -7.55
CA ILE A 65 -1.13 -2.33 -6.99
C ILE A 65 -1.42 -1.27 -8.04
N GLU A 66 -2.67 -0.82 -8.12
CA GLU A 66 -3.03 0.36 -8.88
C GLU A 66 -2.46 1.61 -8.20
N MET A 67 -1.77 2.43 -8.97
CA MET A 67 -1.09 3.66 -8.52
C MET A 67 -1.52 4.89 -9.33
N GLY A 68 -2.50 4.72 -10.23
CA GLY A 68 -3.15 5.75 -11.03
C GLY A 68 -4.10 5.07 -12.01
N ASP A 69 -4.86 5.85 -12.79
CA ASP A 69 -5.78 5.29 -13.79
C ASP A 69 -5.02 4.48 -14.85
N GLY A 70 -5.20 3.17 -14.85
CA GLY A 70 -4.48 2.24 -15.73
C GLY A 70 -3.00 2.04 -15.39
N ILE A 71 -2.49 2.59 -14.28
CA ILE A 71 -1.08 2.50 -13.88
C ILE A 71 -0.95 1.46 -12.77
N PHE A 72 -0.39 0.30 -13.10
CA PHE A 72 -0.21 -0.81 -12.17
C PHE A 72 1.27 -1.05 -11.87
N GLY A 73 1.59 -1.14 -10.59
CA GLY A 73 2.91 -1.45 -10.08
C GLY A 73 3.83 -0.24 -9.91
N VAL A 74 4.73 -0.34 -8.93
CA VAL A 74 5.65 0.73 -8.55
C VAL A 74 6.65 1.10 -9.64
N GLN A 75 7.05 0.12 -10.47
CA GLN A 75 7.99 0.38 -11.55
C GLN A 75 7.38 1.27 -12.63
N GLU A 76 6.15 0.97 -13.05
CA GLU A 76 5.45 1.77 -14.05
C GLU A 76 5.03 3.13 -13.47
N ALA A 77 4.59 3.17 -12.20
CA ALA A 77 4.32 4.43 -11.52
C ALA A 77 5.58 5.33 -11.41
N ALA A 78 6.75 4.76 -11.12
CA ALA A 78 8.00 5.51 -11.03
C ALA A 78 8.38 6.15 -12.38
N LYS A 79 8.27 5.38 -13.48
CA LYS A 79 8.51 5.90 -14.83
C LYS A 79 7.49 6.98 -15.19
N TYR A 80 6.22 6.73 -14.92
CA TYR A 80 5.13 7.64 -15.28
C TYR A 80 5.23 8.98 -14.55
N TYR A 81 5.41 8.96 -13.22
CA TYR A 81 5.37 10.18 -12.40
C TYR A 81 6.71 10.90 -12.27
N PHE A 82 7.84 10.19 -12.44
CA PHE A 82 9.17 10.73 -12.18
C PHE A 82 10.20 10.47 -13.29
N GLY A 83 9.81 9.79 -14.37
CA GLY A 83 10.69 9.56 -15.52
C GLY A 83 11.88 8.64 -15.25
N LYS A 84 11.83 7.80 -14.21
CA LYS A 84 12.97 6.98 -13.78
C LYS A 84 12.56 5.63 -13.18
N PRO A 85 13.46 4.63 -13.15
CA PRO A 85 13.13 3.33 -12.55
C PRO A 85 12.87 3.45 -11.05
N ALA A 86 12.07 2.55 -10.48
CA ALA A 86 11.72 2.56 -9.06
C ALA A 86 12.96 2.45 -8.15
N SER A 87 14.02 1.79 -8.61
CA SER A 87 15.32 1.71 -7.92
C SER A 87 16.05 3.05 -7.78
N ALA A 88 15.70 4.05 -8.59
CA ALA A 88 16.28 5.39 -8.57
C ALA A 88 15.40 6.43 -7.87
N LEU A 89 14.32 6.00 -7.22
CA LEU A 89 13.48 6.89 -6.42
C LEU A 89 14.22 7.35 -5.17
N THR A 90 14.13 8.66 -4.91
CA THR A 90 14.48 9.23 -3.62
C THR A 90 13.46 8.80 -2.56
N VAL A 91 13.85 8.88 -1.28
CA VAL A 91 12.94 8.62 -0.15
C VAL A 91 11.67 9.46 -0.24
N ASN A 92 11.77 10.72 -0.69
CA ASN A 92 10.62 11.60 -0.83
C ASN A 92 9.67 11.17 -1.96
N GLU A 93 10.19 10.75 -3.12
CA GLU A 93 9.35 10.27 -4.22
C GLU A 93 8.69 8.93 -3.89
N ALA A 94 9.41 8.02 -3.24
CA ALA A 94 8.84 6.78 -2.71
C ALA A 94 7.74 7.07 -1.69
N ALA A 95 7.93 8.05 -0.81
CA ALA A 95 6.92 8.48 0.15
C ALA A 95 5.69 9.10 -0.53
N LYS A 96 5.87 9.87 -1.61
CA LYS A 96 4.76 10.41 -2.42
C LYS A 96 3.94 9.29 -3.06
N LEU A 97 4.58 8.29 -3.66
CA LEU A 97 3.89 7.12 -4.22
C LEU A 97 3.11 6.35 -3.13
N ALA A 98 3.70 6.13 -1.97
CA ALA A 98 3.02 5.49 -0.85
C ALA A 98 1.85 6.33 -0.29
N ALA A 99 1.94 7.67 -0.37
CA ALA A 99 0.92 8.58 0.14
C ALA A 99 -0.39 8.52 -0.66
N ILE A 100 -0.34 8.20 -1.95
CA ILE A 100 -1.52 8.17 -2.84
C ILE A 100 -2.29 6.85 -2.80
N LEU A 101 -1.69 5.75 -2.32
CA LEU A 101 -2.29 4.41 -2.26
C LEU A 101 -3.71 4.32 -1.68
N PRO A 102 -4.14 5.16 -0.72
CA PRO A 102 -5.52 5.12 -0.25
C PRO A 102 -6.56 5.43 -1.32
N ASN A 103 -6.23 6.25 -2.33
CA ASN A 103 -7.07 6.54 -3.48
C ASN A 103 -6.21 7.08 -4.64
N PRO A 104 -5.54 6.21 -5.41
CA PRO A 104 -4.61 6.60 -6.46
C PRO A 104 -5.27 7.30 -7.65
N ILE A 105 -6.57 7.08 -7.86
CA ILE A 105 -7.35 7.78 -8.90
C ILE A 105 -7.59 9.26 -8.51
N LYS A 106 -7.79 9.53 -7.22
CA LYS A 106 -8.04 10.89 -6.71
C LYS A 106 -6.75 11.68 -6.46
N TYR A 107 -5.68 11.00 -6.06
CA TYR A 107 -4.48 11.65 -5.57
C TYR A 107 -3.32 11.51 -6.55
N HIS A 108 -2.72 12.65 -6.91
CA HIS A 108 -1.53 12.68 -7.75
C HIS A 108 -0.26 12.87 -6.88
N PRO A 109 0.82 12.08 -7.08
CA PRO A 109 2.03 12.12 -6.25
C PRO A 109 2.72 13.49 -6.20
N ASN A 110 2.62 14.24 -7.30
CA ASN A 110 3.20 15.58 -7.44
C ASN A 110 2.18 16.72 -7.23
N SER A 111 1.01 16.44 -6.67
CA SER A 111 0.05 17.49 -6.35
C SER A 111 0.33 18.18 -5.03
N ASP A 112 -0.03 19.46 -4.94
CA ASP A 112 0.00 20.25 -3.70
C ASP A 112 -1.22 20.00 -2.79
N GLN A 113 -1.96 18.93 -3.04
CA GLN A 113 -3.10 18.55 -2.20
C GLN A 113 -2.62 18.32 -0.77
N LYS A 114 -3.23 19.04 0.19
CA LYS A 114 -2.86 18.99 1.62
C LYS A 114 -2.81 17.55 2.18
N PHE A 115 -3.63 16.65 1.67
CA PHE A 115 -3.60 15.24 2.06
C PHE A 115 -2.28 14.56 1.66
N VAL A 116 -1.88 14.71 0.40
CA VAL A 116 -0.68 14.07 -0.17
C VAL A 116 0.57 14.63 0.49
N THR A 117 0.68 15.95 0.62
CA THR A 117 1.85 16.61 1.22
C THR A 117 2.02 16.23 2.70
N ASN A 118 0.95 16.29 3.50
CA ASN A 118 1.00 15.89 4.90
C ASN A 118 1.34 14.41 5.06
N ARG A 119 0.74 13.53 4.25
CA ARG A 119 0.97 12.10 4.36
C ARG A 119 2.36 11.70 3.90
N THR A 120 2.89 12.34 2.87
CA THR A 120 4.29 12.19 2.42
C THR A 120 5.24 12.53 3.56
N ARG A 121 5.04 13.68 4.24
CA ARG A 121 5.86 14.08 5.39
C ARG A 121 5.83 13.06 6.53
N ILE A 122 4.65 12.52 6.85
CA ILE A 122 4.50 11.48 7.89
C ILE A 122 5.22 10.18 7.49
N ILE A 123 5.16 9.79 6.22
CA ILE A 123 5.82 8.57 5.74
C ILE A 123 7.35 8.77 5.75
N ALA A 124 7.84 9.89 5.24
CA ALA A 124 9.26 10.22 5.23
C ALA A 124 9.85 10.26 6.66
N SER A 125 9.14 10.87 7.62
CA SER A 125 9.60 10.91 9.01
C SER A 125 9.65 9.53 9.66
N ARG A 126 8.72 8.63 9.31
CA ARG A 126 8.75 7.22 9.77
C ARG A 126 9.93 6.46 9.18
N ILE A 127 10.25 6.68 7.90
CA ILE A 127 11.42 6.06 7.25
C ILE A 127 12.69 6.50 7.97
N ALA A 128 12.89 7.81 8.16
CA ALA A 128 14.06 8.35 8.86
C ALA A 128 14.21 7.78 10.29
N LYS A 129 13.10 7.66 11.02
CA LYS A 129 13.10 7.05 12.36
C LYS A 129 13.50 5.57 12.32
N ILE A 130 13.03 4.80 11.35
CA ILE A 130 13.40 3.38 11.20
C ILE A 130 14.88 3.25 10.84
N GLU A 131 15.38 4.11 9.95
CA GLU A 131 16.81 4.13 9.58
C GLU A 131 17.71 4.47 10.76
N SER A 132 17.27 5.35 11.67
CA SER A 132 18.04 5.65 12.89
C SER A 132 18.18 4.46 13.84
N TYR A 133 17.30 3.45 13.79
CA TYR A 133 17.41 2.24 14.60
C TYR A 133 18.33 1.17 13.99
N LYS A 134 18.74 1.34 12.73
CA LYS A 134 19.66 0.43 12.04
C LYS A 134 21.12 0.85 12.17
N LYS A 135 21.38 2.02 12.74
CA LYS A 135 22.70 2.52 13.11
C LYS A 135 23.00 2.12 14.55
#